data_AF-A0A954A1W3-F1
#
_entry.id   AF-A0A954A1W3-F1
#
_cell.length_a   1.000
_cell.length_b   1.000
_cell.length_c   1.000
_cell.angle_alpha   90.00
_cell.angle_beta   90.00
_cell.angle_gamma   90.00
#
_symmetry.space_group_name_H-M   'P 1'
#
loop_
_entity.id
_entity.type
_entity.pdbx_description
1 polymer ?
#
loop_
_entity_poly.entity_id
_entity_poly.type
_entity_poly.pdbx_seq_one_letter_code
_entity_poly.pdbx_strand_id
1 'polypeptide(L)' 'TFSCIDAADTNDDGAFDISDPIYLLTSLFGMGAPPPPPVDCGPDPTLDALSCGGSPACP' A
#
# COMPACT_ATOMS: atom_id res chain seq x y z
N THR A 1 -6.34 -15.59 4.70
CA THR A 1 -4.93 -15.15 4.78
C THR A 1 -4.78 -14.00 3.81
N PHE A 2 -4.33 -12.83 4.25
CA PHE A 2 -4.06 -11.70 3.34
C PHE A 2 -2.99 -12.13 2.34
N SER A 3 -3.26 -11.96 1.05
CA SER A 3 -2.37 -12.44 -0.02
C SER A 3 -1.08 -11.61 -0.15
N CYS A 4 -1.04 -10.41 0.42
CA CYS A 4 0.09 -9.49 0.39
C CYS A 4 -0.11 -8.45 1.52
N ILE A 5 0.79 -8.41 2.51
CA ILE A 5 0.72 -7.43 3.63
C ILE A 5 1.24 -6.07 3.18
N ASP A 6 2.25 -6.09 2.32
CA ASP A 6 2.84 -4.91 1.66
C ASP A 6 1.78 -4.09 0.89
N ALA A 7 0.90 -4.75 0.13
CA ALA A 7 -0.22 -4.08 -0.54
C ALA A 7 -1.29 -3.50 0.43
N ALA A 8 -1.19 -3.79 1.73
CA ALA A 8 -2.03 -3.20 2.76
C ALA A 8 -1.34 -2.05 3.50
N ASP A 9 -0.03 -1.83 3.27
CA ASP A 9 0.71 -0.63 3.67
C ASP A 9 0.39 0.51 2.70
N THR A 10 -0.68 1.22 2.98
CA THR A 10 -1.25 2.24 2.07
C THR A 10 -0.59 3.59 2.22
N ASN A 11 0.16 3.80 3.30
CA ASN A 11 0.96 5.00 3.50
C ASN A 11 2.47 4.79 3.27
N ASP A 12 2.88 3.58 2.87
CA ASP A 12 4.25 3.22 2.45
C ASP A 12 5.28 3.55 3.53
N ASP A 13 4.95 3.21 4.79
CA ASP A 13 5.80 3.51 5.94
C ASP A 13 6.58 2.29 6.49
N GLY A 14 6.39 1.13 5.87
CA GLY A 14 7.01 -0.15 6.20
C GLY A 14 6.35 -0.87 7.37
N ALA A 15 5.14 -0.46 7.78
CA ALA A 15 4.40 -1.05 8.88
C ALA A 15 2.92 -1.23 8.56
N PHE A 16 2.43 -2.47 8.69
CA PHE A 16 1.01 -2.75 8.62
C PHE A 16 0.32 -2.45 9.96
N ASP A 17 -0.25 -1.25 10.10
CA ASP A 17 -0.92 -0.80 11.33
C ASP A 17 -2.20 0.03 11.11
N ILE A 18 -2.60 0.84 12.10
CA ILE A 18 -3.82 1.66 12.04
C ILE A 18 -3.63 2.95 11.23
N SER A 19 -2.38 3.38 11.01
CA SER A 19 -2.04 4.51 10.14
C SER A 19 -2.56 4.27 8.71
N ASP A 20 -2.50 3.03 8.23
CA ASP A 20 -2.95 2.60 6.90
C ASP A 20 -4.41 2.96 6.59
N PRO A 21 -5.42 2.38 7.29
CA PRO A 21 -6.81 2.70 6.98
C PRO A 21 -7.12 4.18 7.24
N ILE A 22 -6.43 4.85 8.18
CA ILE A 22 -6.61 6.28 8.42
C ILE A 22 -6.13 7.08 7.20
N TYR A 23 -4.94 6.78 6.69
CA TYR A 23 -4.34 7.44 5.54
C TYR A 23 -5.20 7.20 4.29
N LEU A 24 -5.57 5.95 4.02
CA LEU A 24 -6.42 5.57 2.89
C LEU A 24 -7.76 6.32 2.91
N LEU A 25 -8.47 6.31 4.04
CA LEU A 25 -9.75 7.01 4.14
C LEU A 25 -9.58 8.53 3.97
N THR A 26 -8.54 9.10 4.57
CA THR A 26 -8.24 10.54 4.42
C THR A 26 -7.99 10.91 2.96
N SER A 27 -7.28 10.05 2.21
CA SER A 27 -7.04 10.21 0.78
C SER A 27 -8.33 10.08 -0.05
N LEU A 28 -9.12 9.02 0.19
CA LEU A 28 -10.38 8.74 -0.53
C LEU A 28 -11.41 9.86 -0.40
N PHE A 29 -11.46 10.53 0.76
CA PHE A 29 -12.37 11.65 1.00
C PHE A 29 -11.77 13.03 0.66
N GLY A 30 -10.60 13.06 0.00
CA GLY A 30 -9.99 14.30 -0.52
C GLY A 30 -9.41 15.22 0.56
N MET A 31 -9.14 14.68 1.75
CA MET A 31 -8.57 15.43 2.88
C MET A 31 -7.07 15.17 3.06
N GLY A 32 -6.48 14.29 2.25
CA GLY A 32 -5.09 13.83 2.39
C GLY A 32 -4.33 13.84 1.07
N ALA A 33 -3.05 13.46 1.16
CA ALA A 33 -2.23 13.20 -0.02
C ALA A 33 -2.76 11.97 -0.78
N PRO A 34 -2.57 11.90 -2.11
CA PRO A 34 -2.79 10.66 -2.85
C PRO A 34 -1.83 9.57 -2.34
N PRO A 35 -2.21 8.27 -2.45
CA PRO A 35 -1.34 7.19 -2.02
C PRO A 35 0.01 7.21 -2.74
N PRO A 36 1.09 6.77 -2.08
CA PRO A 36 2.38 6.57 -2.71
C PRO A 36 2.27 5.58 -3.88
N PRO A 37 3.18 5.63 -4.87
CA PRO A 37 3.21 4.63 -5.93
C PRO A 37 3.51 3.24 -5.34
N PRO A 38 2.95 2.17 -5.91
CA PRO A 38 2.16 2.14 -7.13
C PRO A 38 0.67 2.40 -6.85
N VAL A 39 0.08 3.38 -7.56
CA VAL A 39 -1.35 3.72 -7.43
C VAL A 39 -2.27 2.77 -8.20
N ASP A 40 -1.71 2.11 -9.21
CA ASP A 40 -2.30 0.97 -9.90
C ASP A 40 -1.58 -0.30 -9.44
N CYS A 41 -2.01 -1.46 -9.94
CA CYS A 41 -1.22 -2.66 -9.68
C CYS A 41 0.18 -2.49 -10.30
N GLY A 42 1.20 -2.97 -9.59
CA GLY A 42 2.58 -2.89 -10.03
C GLY A 42 3.52 -3.39 -8.93
N PRO A 43 4.83 -3.47 -9.21
CA PRO A 43 5.80 -3.66 -8.16
C PRO A 43 5.83 -2.44 -7.25
N ASP A 44 6.02 -2.67 -5.96
CA ASP A 44 6.39 -1.63 -5.03
C ASP A 44 7.76 -1.05 -5.43
N PRO A 45 7.86 0.28 -5.70
CA PRO A 45 9.13 0.92 -6.04
C PRO A 45 9.99 1.25 -4.81
N THR A 46 9.44 1.14 -3.60
CA THR A 46 10.20 1.37 -2.38
C THR A 46 10.83 0.07 -1.90
N LEU A 47 11.70 0.19 -0.91
CA LEU A 47 12.35 -0.96 -0.28
C LEU A 47 12.08 -0.83 1.20
N ASP A 48 11.28 -1.74 1.74
CA ASP A 48 10.96 -1.77 3.15
C ASP A 48 11.08 -3.19 3.73
N ALA A 49 10.57 -3.38 4.95
CA ALA A 49 10.60 -4.67 5.65
C ALA A 49 9.42 -5.58 5.27
N LEU A 50 8.44 -5.05 4.56
CA LEU A 50 7.31 -5.78 4.01
C LEU A 50 7.72 -6.35 2.65
N SER A 51 7.14 -7.50 2.33
CA SER A 51 7.35 -8.09 1.01
C SER A 51 6.20 -9.02 0.69
N CYS A 52 5.95 -9.19 -0.59
CA CYS A 52 4.98 -10.15 -1.08
C CYS A 52 5.64 -11.29 -1.81
N GLY A 53 5.16 -12.51 -1.59
CA GLY A 53 5.67 -13.72 -2.24
C GLY A 53 5.40 -13.80 -3.75
N GLY A 54 4.96 -12.70 -4.36
CA GLY A 54 4.56 -12.56 -5.75
C GLY A 54 3.17 -11.94 -5.87
N SER A 55 3.05 -10.89 -6.66
CA SER A 55 1.77 -10.38 -7.16
C SER A 55 1.41 -11.07 -8.48
N PRO A 56 0.13 -11.37 -8.76
CA PRO A 56 -0.27 -11.75 -10.11
C PRO A 56 0.12 -10.64 -11.09
N ALA A 57 0.52 -11.01 -12.31
CA ALA A 57 0.87 -10.04 -13.34
C ALA A 57 -0.31 -9.08 -13.55
N CYS A 58 0.00 -7.79 -13.51
CA CYS A 58 -0.93 -6.73 -13.86
C CYS A 58 -1.50 -6.91 -15.27
N PRO A 59 -2.79 -6.61 -15.50
CA PRO A 59 -3.39 -6.59 -16.83
C PRO A 59 -2.66 -5.69 -17.83
#